data_AF-A0A525DAK7-F1
#
_entry.id   AF-A0A525DAK7-F1
#
_cell.length_a   1.000
_cell.length_b   1.000
_cell.length_c   1.000
_cell.angle_alpha   90.00
_cell.angle_beta   90.00
_cell.angle_gamma   90.00
#
_symmetry.space_group_name_H-M   'P 1'
#
loop_
_entity.id
_entity.type
_entity.pdbx_description
1 polymer ?
#
loop_
_entity_poly.entity_id
_entity_poly.type
_entity_poly.pdbx_seq_one_letter_code
_entity_poly.pdbx_strand_id
1 'polypeptide(L)'
;ICYILAGDRAHTRLTRWAGVLLSLIVLAYAVAMGAYRCMFLSHWTTDVAGAIGFTILSAHLIYFHLLDVPSQSAYFKKAGTFPPMPAGFELHVSFNLFGAMLGIMGSAIGLRGLIRGDGPLFILILLAGLTAAGFMIRRLILGRKQLTTALNTTP
;
A
#
# COMPACT_ATOMS: atom_id res chain seq x y z
N ILE A 1 -9.57 2.52 -3.18
CA ILE A 1 -10.94 2.12 -3.60
C ILE A 1 -12.01 2.88 -2.82
N CYS A 2 -12.13 2.73 -1.50
CA CYS A 2 -13.21 3.38 -0.74
C CYS A 2 -13.20 4.92 -0.83
N TYR A 3 -12.01 5.53 -0.79
CA TYR A 3 -11.82 6.97 -0.97
C TYR A 3 -12.28 7.47 -2.36
N ILE A 4 -11.99 6.70 -3.41
CA ILE A 4 -12.37 7.03 -4.79
C ILE A 4 -13.89 6.91 -4.95
N LEU A 5 -14.46 5.80 -4.48
CA LEU A 5 -15.90 5.55 -4.57
C LEU A 5 -16.72 6.60 -3.82
N ALA A 6 -16.31 7.00 -2.62
CA ALA A 6 -17.05 7.97 -1.82
C ALA A 6 -16.83 9.44 -2.26
N GLY A 7 -15.61 9.77 -2.67
CA GLY A 7 -15.15 11.14 -2.93
C GLY A 7 -15.41 11.65 -4.34
N ASP A 8 -15.41 10.79 -5.35
CA ASP A 8 -15.61 11.23 -6.74
C ASP A 8 -17.09 11.58 -7.01
N ARG A 9 -17.32 12.78 -7.54
CA ARG A 9 -18.65 13.27 -7.93
C ARG A 9 -19.15 12.65 -9.24
N ALA A 10 -18.27 12.01 -10.03
CA ALA A 10 -18.64 11.30 -11.24
C ALA A 10 -19.41 10.00 -10.97
N HIS A 11 -19.33 9.47 -9.75
CA HIS A 11 -20.01 8.23 -9.36
C HIS A 11 -21.48 8.43 -8.94
N THR A 12 -22.30 7.40 -9.17
CA THR A 12 -23.72 7.40 -8.78
C THR A 12 -23.88 7.48 -7.26
N ARG A 13 -25.02 8.00 -6.78
CA ARG A 13 -25.28 8.10 -5.32
C ARG A 13 -25.12 6.75 -4.61
N LEU A 14 -25.53 5.67 -5.24
CA LEU A 14 -25.45 4.31 -4.69
C LEU A 14 -24.01 3.82 -4.54
N THR A 15 -23.16 4.04 -5.54
CA THR A 15 -21.73 3.65 -5.47
C THR A 15 -20.97 4.47 -4.45
N ARG A 16 -21.33 5.76 -4.29
CA ARG A 16 -20.79 6.62 -3.23
C ARG A 16 -21.15 6.12 -1.84
N TRP A 17 -22.41 5.77 -1.61
CA TRP A 17 -22.85 5.17 -0.35
C TRP A 17 -22.19 3.81 -0.07
N ALA A 18 -22.03 2.96 -1.08
CA ALA A 18 -21.29 1.72 -0.95
C ALA A 18 -19.82 1.98 -0.55
N GLY A 19 -19.18 2.99 -1.13
CA GLY A 19 -17.84 3.43 -0.74
C GLY A 19 -17.75 3.92 0.71
N VAL A 20 -18.73 4.67 1.18
CA VAL A 20 -18.82 5.12 2.59
C VAL A 20 -19.01 3.93 3.52
N LEU A 21 -19.97 3.04 3.22
CA LEU A 21 -20.24 1.86 4.03
C LEU A 21 -19.01 0.95 4.13
N LEU A 22 -18.34 0.69 3.01
CA LEU A 22 -17.11 -0.08 2.99
C LEU A 22 -16.00 0.58 3.81
N SER A 23 -15.88 1.91 3.77
CA SER A 23 -14.93 2.66 4.61
C SER A 23 -15.23 2.46 6.10
N LEU A 24 -16.50 2.53 6.49
CA LEU A 24 -16.93 2.31 7.87
C LEU A 24 -16.66 0.89 8.35
N ILE A 25 -16.93 -0.12 7.51
CA ILE A 25 -16.64 -1.52 7.83
C ILE A 25 -15.14 -1.73 8.03
N VAL A 26 -14.30 -1.20 7.13
CA VAL A 26 -12.83 -1.32 7.24
C VAL A 26 -12.32 -0.60 8.49
N LEU A 27 -12.86 0.59 8.80
CA LEU A 27 -12.49 1.34 9.99
C LEU A 27 -12.90 0.58 11.27
N ALA A 28 -14.13 0.07 11.33
CA ALA A 28 -14.62 -0.71 12.46
C ALA A 28 -13.77 -1.97 12.68
N TYR A 29 -13.40 -2.66 11.59
CA TYR A 29 -12.50 -3.81 11.65
C TYR A 29 -11.11 -3.44 12.19
N ALA A 30 -10.52 -2.34 11.70
CA ALA A 30 -9.22 -1.85 12.16
C ALA A 30 -9.24 -1.49 13.66
N VAL A 31 -10.31 -0.82 14.11
CA VAL A 31 -10.52 -0.47 15.53
C VAL A 31 -10.71 -1.73 16.37
N ALA A 32 -11.51 -2.70 15.92
CA ALA A 32 -11.73 -3.95 16.65
C ALA A 32 -10.43 -4.76 16.80
N MET A 33 -9.62 -4.88 15.74
CA MET A 33 -8.30 -5.53 15.81
C MET A 33 -7.35 -4.78 16.74
N GLY A 34 -7.36 -3.45 16.69
CA GLY A 34 -6.59 -2.61 17.60
C GLY A 34 -6.98 -2.81 19.06
N ALA A 35 -8.28 -2.74 19.36
CA ALA A 35 -8.83 -2.97 20.69
C ALA A 35 -8.49 -4.37 21.21
N TYR A 36 -8.64 -5.40 20.37
CA TYR A 36 -8.20 -6.76 20.69
C TYR A 36 -6.73 -6.76 21.13
N ARG A 37 -5.82 -6.16 20.37
CA ARG A 37 -4.39 -6.12 20.73
C ARG A 37 -4.11 -5.37 22.04
N CYS A 38 -4.85 -4.30 22.34
CA CYS A 38 -4.75 -3.60 23.62
C CYS A 38 -5.26 -4.46 24.80
N MET A 39 -6.35 -5.21 24.61
CA MET A 39 -6.90 -6.09 25.65
C MET A 39 -5.94 -7.22 26.04
N PHE A 40 -5.16 -7.73 25.08
CA PHE A 40 -4.11 -8.73 25.33
C PHE A 40 -2.79 -8.13 25.84
N LEU A 41 -2.80 -6.86 26.28
CA LEU A 41 -1.65 -6.12 26.84
C LEU A 41 -0.39 -6.17 25.94
N SER A 42 -0.58 -6.42 24.65
CA SER A 42 0.52 -6.58 23.69
C SER A 42 0.95 -5.24 23.09
N HIS A 43 0.05 -4.24 23.09
CA HIS A 43 0.25 -2.93 22.53
C HIS A 43 -0.49 -1.86 23.32
N TRP A 44 0.04 -0.65 23.31
CA TRP A 44 -0.66 0.52 23.87
C TRP A 44 -1.65 1.07 22.84
N THR A 45 -2.70 1.75 23.32
CA THR A 45 -3.68 2.40 22.42
C THR A 45 -3.01 3.40 21.47
N THR A 46 -1.92 4.03 21.90
CA THR A 46 -1.09 4.92 21.08
C THR A 46 -0.44 4.20 19.90
N ASP A 47 -0.04 2.93 20.06
CA ASP A 47 0.56 2.13 18.99
C ASP A 47 -0.46 1.84 17.89
N VAL A 48 -1.68 1.51 18.30
CA VAL A 48 -2.81 1.25 17.40
C VAL A 48 -3.19 2.52 16.63
N ALA A 49 -3.33 3.65 17.33
CA ALA A 49 -3.64 4.93 16.70
C ALA A 49 -2.52 5.35 15.72
N GLY A 50 -1.27 5.17 16.11
CA GLY A 50 -0.11 5.39 15.25
C GLY A 50 -0.13 4.52 13.99
N ALA A 51 -0.44 3.22 14.12
CA ALA A 51 -0.54 2.30 13.00
C ALA A 51 -1.66 2.67 12.02
N ILE A 52 -2.83 3.09 12.53
CA ILE A 52 -3.94 3.58 11.69
C ILE A 52 -3.52 4.84 10.94
N GLY A 53 -2.95 5.83 11.64
CA GLY A 53 -2.47 7.07 11.03
C GLY A 53 -1.41 6.82 9.96
N PHE A 54 -0.43 5.95 10.24
CA PHE A 54 0.60 5.55 9.29
C PHE A 54 0.02 4.85 8.06
N THR A 55 -1.01 4.02 8.23
CA THR A 55 -1.72 3.37 7.12
C THR A 55 -2.42 4.38 6.22
N ILE A 56 -3.11 5.37 6.80
CA ILE A 56 -3.78 6.44 6.05
C ILE A 56 -2.76 7.29 5.27
N LEU A 57 -1.65 7.65 5.91
CA LEU A 57 -0.56 8.39 5.28
C LEU A 57 0.05 7.59 4.12
N SER A 58 0.33 6.30 4.35
CA SER A 58 0.87 5.41 3.32
C SER A 58 -0.07 5.27 2.14
N ALA A 59 -1.38 5.14 2.39
CA ALA A 59 -2.40 5.10 1.34
C ALA A 59 -2.41 6.40 0.51
N HIS A 60 -2.28 7.56 1.16
CA HIS A 60 -2.13 8.86 0.47
C HIS A 60 -0.87 8.90 -0.40
N LEU A 61 0.28 8.50 0.15
CA LEU A 61 1.54 8.48 -0.60
C LEU A 61 1.47 7.55 -1.81
N ILE A 62 0.87 6.36 -1.66
CA ILE A 62 0.66 5.42 -2.76
C ILE A 62 -0.23 6.04 -3.83
N TYR A 63 -1.34 6.66 -3.44
CA TYR A 63 -2.29 7.25 -4.38
C TYR A 63 -1.70 8.42 -5.19
N PHE A 64 -1.06 9.37 -4.49
CA PHE A 64 -0.58 10.60 -5.11
C PHE A 64 0.80 10.47 -5.74
N HIS A 65 1.73 9.71 -5.15
CA HIS A 65 3.11 9.68 -5.61
C HIS A 65 3.48 8.41 -6.35
N LEU A 66 2.98 7.24 -5.92
CA LEU A 66 3.34 5.98 -6.55
C LEU A 66 2.50 5.69 -7.79
N LEU A 67 1.18 5.79 -7.63
CA LEU A 67 0.22 5.55 -8.72
C LEU A 67 -0.07 6.81 -9.52
N ASP A 68 0.18 8.01 -8.99
CA ASP A 68 -0.06 9.28 -9.69
C ASP A 68 -1.47 9.36 -10.34
N VAL A 69 -2.47 8.90 -9.58
CA VAL A 69 -3.87 8.80 -10.03
C VAL A 69 -4.42 10.16 -10.53
N PRO A 70 -4.09 11.32 -9.92
CA PRO A 70 -4.52 12.61 -10.44
C PRO A 70 -4.04 12.87 -11.87
N SER A 71 -2.78 12.54 -12.19
CA SER A 71 -2.22 12.74 -13.52
C SER A 71 -2.84 11.79 -14.54
N GLN A 72 -3.08 10.54 -14.16
CA GLN A 72 -3.83 9.58 -15.00
C GLN A 72 -5.26 10.06 -15.29
N SER A 73 -5.93 10.61 -14.28
CA SER A 73 -7.28 11.16 -14.42
C SER A 73 -7.30 12.41 -15.33
N ALA A 74 -6.28 13.26 -15.25
CA ALA A 74 -6.12 14.41 -16.13
C ALA A 74 -5.85 14.00 -17.58
N TYR A 75 -5.00 12.98 -17.78
CA TYR A 75 -4.75 12.39 -19.09
C TYR A 75 -6.04 11.84 -19.71
N PHE A 76 -6.80 11.05 -18.95
CA PHE A 76 -8.08 10.50 -19.41
C PHE A 76 -9.07 11.59 -19.84
N LYS A 77 -9.17 12.68 -19.06
CA LYS A 77 -10.03 13.82 -19.40
C LYS A 77 -9.62 14.52 -20.71
N LYS A 78 -8.32 14.51 -21.06
CA LYS A 78 -7.79 15.15 -22.27
C LYS A 78 -7.86 14.24 -23.51
N ALA A 79 -7.47 12.97 -23.34
CA ALA A 79 -7.29 12.02 -24.43
C ALA A 79 -8.52 11.11 -24.67
N GLY A 80 -9.47 11.07 -23.74
CA GLY A 80 -10.61 10.14 -23.77
C GLY A 80 -10.22 8.66 -23.55
N THR A 81 -8.94 8.39 -23.31
CA THR A 81 -8.38 7.05 -23.11
C THR A 81 -7.38 7.07 -21.96
N PHE A 82 -7.15 5.91 -21.34
CA PHE A 82 -6.12 5.78 -20.32
C PHE A 82 -4.73 5.72 -20.96
N PRO A 83 -3.67 6.17 -20.26
CA PRO A 83 -2.32 6.10 -20.78
C PRO A 83 -1.95 4.64 -21.11
N PRO A 84 -1.13 4.40 -22.15
CA PRO A 84 -0.77 3.05 -22.60
C PRO A 84 0.10 2.37 -21.53
N MET A 85 -0.55 1.67 -20.61
CA MET A 85 0.08 0.93 -19.53
C MET A 85 -0.08 -0.57 -19.72
N PRO A 86 0.85 -1.40 -19.20
CA PRO A 86 0.68 -2.84 -19.18
C PRO A 86 -0.63 -3.21 -18.47
N ALA A 87 -1.35 -4.18 -19.03
CA ALA A 87 -2.56 -4.71 -18.39
C ALA A 87 -2.23 -5.21 -16.97
N GLY A 88 -3.07 -4.85 -15.99
CA GLY A 88 -2.85 -5.24 -14.60
C GLY A 88 -1.71 -4.49 -13.89
N PHE A 89 -1.26 -3.33 -14.40
CA PHE A 89 -0.22 -2.52 -13.75
C PHE A 89 -0.46 -2.28 -12.25
N GLU A 90 -1.68 -1.89 -11.86
CA GLU A 90 -2.03 -1.64 -10.45
C GLU A 90 -1.92 -2.91 -9.58
N LEU A 91 -2.27 -4.07 -10.15
CA LEU A 91 -2.12 -5.36 -9.48
C LEU A 91 -0.65 -5.71 -9.31
N HIS A 92 0.19 -5.47 -10.32
CA HIS A 92 1.63 -5.65 -10.21
C HIS A 92 2.24 -4.73 -9.16
N VAL A 93 1.84 -3.45 -9.11
CA VAL A 93 2.28 -2.51 -8.08
C VAL A 93 1.87 -3.02 -6.69
N SER A 94 0.63 -3.45 -6.53
CA SER A 94 0.11 -4.00 -5.26
C SER A 94 0.88 -5.25 -4.82
N PHE A 95 1.16 -6.17 -5.75
CA PHE A 95 1.94 -7.39 -5.48
C PHE A 95 3.38 -7.08 -5.06
N ASN A 96 4.04 -6.13 -5.75
CA ASN A 96 5.39 -5.73 -5.38
C ASN A 96 5.42 -4.99 -4.03
N LEU A 97 4.42 -4.14 -3.72
CA LEU A 97 4.27 -3.50 -2.40
C LEU A 97 4.10 -4.53 -1.29
N PHE A 98 3.23 -5.52 -1.51
CA PHE A 98 3.02 -6.61 -0.58
C PHE A 98 4.31 -7.42 -0.35
N GLY A 99 5.00 -7.81 -1.44
CA GLY A 99 6.28 -8.51 -1.36
C GLY A 99 7.36 -7.69 -0.64
N ALA A 100 7.41 -6.38 -0.87
CA ALA A 100 8.33 -5.49 -0.16
C ALA A 100 8.04 -5.44 1.34
N MET A 101 6.76 -5.35 1.73
CA MET A 101 6.35 -5.41 3.13
C MET A 101 6.72 -6.75 3.79
N LEU A 102 6.47 -7.88 3.11
CA LEU A 102 6.88 -9.19 3.61
C LEU A 102 8.40 -9.28 3.81
N GLY A 103 9.19 -8.75 2.87
CA GLY A 103 10.65 -8.68 3.02
C GLY A 103 11.09 -7.84 4.22
N ILE A 104 10.47 -6.67 4.42
CA ILE A 104 10.75 -5.80 5.59
C ILE A 104 10.37 -6.51 6.89
N MET A 105 9.19 -7.14 6.96
CA MET A 105 8.78 -7.91 8.13
C MET A 105 9.74 -9.07 8.42
N GLY A 106 10.13 -9.83 7.39
CA GLY A 106 11.12 -10.90 7.51
C GLY A 106 12.46 -10.37 8.04
N SER A 107 12.93 -9.23 7.52
CA SER A 107 14.16 -8.60 8.00
C SER A 107 14.07 -8.18 9.47
N ALA A 108 12.93 -7.63 9.91
CA ALA A 108 12.69 -7.27 11.31
C ALA A 108 12.66 -8.50 12.23
N ILE A 109 12.06 -9.61 11.79
CA ILE A 109 12.08 -10.88 12.52
C ILE A 109 13.51 -11.43 12.62
N GLY A 110 14.26 -11.41 11.51
CA GLY A 110 15.67 -11.79 11.47
C GLY A 110 16.50 -10.99 12.47
N LEU A 111 16.40 -9.66 12.42
CA LEU A 111 17.11 -8.77 13.34
C LEU A 111 16.74 -9.03 14.80
N ARG A 112 15.44 -9.20 15.10
CA ARG A 112 14.96 -9.49 16.45
C ARG A 112 15.53 -10.81 17.00
N GLY A 113 15.58 -11.86 16.19
CA GLY A 113 16.15 -13.15 16.60
C GLY A 113 17.65 -13.08 16.84
N LEU A 114 18.38 -12.28 16.05
CA LEU A 114 19.81 -12.04 16.29
C LEU A 114 20.07 -11.30 17.60
N ILE A 115 19.27 -10.27 17.91
CA ILE A 115 19.38 -9.54 19.19
C ILE A 115 19.11 -10.47 20.38
N ARG A 116 18.28 -11.50 20.20
CA ARG A 116 17.95 -12.49 21.25
C ARG A 116 18.95 -13.64 21.36
N GLY A 117 19.85 -13.80 20.40
CA GLY A 117 20.77 -14.94 20.37
C GLY A 117 20.13 -16.26 19.94
N ASP A 118 18.97 -16.23 19.26
CA ASP A 118 18.17 -17.41 18.90
C ASP A 118 18.82 -18.30 17.79
N GLY A 119 20.06 -17.98 17.38
CA GLY A 119 20.89 -18.80 16.49
C GLY A 119 21.20 -18.18 15.12
N PRO A 120 22.11 -18.81 14.34
CA PRO A 120 22.63 -18.24 13.09
C PRO A 120 21.61 -18.22 11.94
N LEU A 121 20.53 -19.02 12.02
CA LEU A 121 19.45 -19.03 11.00
C LEU A 121 18.79 -17.66 10.83
N PHE A 122 18.75 -16.85 11.88
CA PHE A 122 18.19 -15.50 11.82
C PHE A 122 19.01 -14.54 10.96
N ILE A 123 20.30 -14.82 10.71
CA ILE A 123 21.13 -14.09 9.74
C ILE A 123 20.59 -14.34 8.33
N LEU A 124 20.27 -15.58 8.00
CA LEU A 124 19.72 -15.95 6.69
C LEU A 124 18.35 -15.30 6.49
N ILE A 125 17.49 -15.31 7.50
CA ILE A 125 16.17 -14.65 7.45
C ILE A 125 16.32 -13.14 7.25
N LEU A 126 17.25 -12.50 7.97
CA LEU A 126 17.53 -11.07 7.82
C LEU A 126 17.95 -10.73 6.38
N LEU A 127 18.95 -11.44 5.84
CA LEU A 127 19.46 -11.20 4.50
C LEU A 127 18.43 -11.54 3.41
N ALA A 128 17.69 -12.63 3.56
CA ALA A 128 16.61 -12.99 2.65
C ALA A 128 15.50 -11.94 2.65
N GLY A 129 15.12 -11.42 3.82
CA GLY A 129 14.14 -10.34 3.95
C GLY A 129 14.60 -9.05 3.26
N LEU A 130 15.83 -8.61 3.51
CA LEU A 130 16.40 -7.40 2.89
C LEU A 130 16.51 -7.52 1.37
N THR A 131 16.99 -8.67 0.86
CA THR A 131 17.12 -8.89 -0.58
C THR A 131 15.76 -8.97 -1.27
N ALA A 132 14.78 -9.65 -0.68
CA ALA A 132 13.41 -9.70 -1.18
C ALA A 132 12.77 -8.29 -1.21
N ALA A 133 12.91 -7.53 -0.11
CA ALA A 133 12.41 -6.16 -0.04
C ALA A 133 13.05 -5.26 -1.11
N GLY A 134 14.38 -5.28 -1.21
CA GLY A 134 15.12 -4.49 -2.19
C GLY A 134 14.75 -4.84 -3.63
N PHE A 135 14.59 -6.12 -3.94
CA PHE A 135 14.15 -6.57 -5.26
C PHE A 135 12.76 -6.07 -5.63
N MET A 136 11.81 -6.17 -4.71
CA MET A 136 10.42 -5.72 -4.93
C MET A 136 10.32 -4.19 -5.03
N ILE A 137 11.06 -3.45 -4.20
CA ILE A 137 11.16 -1.99 -4.29
C ILE A 137 11.76 -1.56 -5.63
N ARG A 138 12.80 -2.24 -6.11
CA ARG A 138 13.37 -1.96 -7.43
C ARG A 138 12.34 -2.15 -8.53
N ARG A 139 11.52 -3.20 -8.48
CA ARG A 139 10.42 -3.42 -9.42
C ARG A 139 9.37 -2.31 -9.36
N LEU A 140 9.01 -1.82 -8.16
CA LEU A 140 8.11 -0.68 -8.00
C LEU A 140 8.66 0.59 -8.67
N ILE A 141 9.94 0.88 -8.47
CA ILE A 141 10.59 2.06 -9.08
C ILE A 141 10.56 1.96 -10.61
N LEU A 142 10.82 0.77 -11.17
CA LEU A 142 10.76 0.54 -12.62
C LEU A 142 9.33 0.73 -13.16
N GLY A 143 8.32 0.18 -12.47
CA GLY A 143 6.92 0.38 -12.83
C GLY A 143 6.51 1.85 -12.81
N ARG A 144 6.97 2.61 -11.80
CA ARG A 144 6.73 4.07 -11.74
C ARG A 144 7.35 4.81 -12.91
N LYS A 145 8.58 4.45 -13.32
CA LYS A 145 9.23 5.06 -14.51
C LYS A 145 8.44 4.79 -15.80
N GLN A 146 7.88 3.58 -15.93
CA GLN A 146 7.02 3.23 -17.08
C GLN A 146 5.75 4.09 -17.08
N LEU A 147 5.08 4.23 -15.93
CA LEU A 147 3.91 5.10 -15.77
C LEU A 147 4.24 6.56 -16.16
N THR A 148 5.33 7.13 -15.63
CA THR A 148 5.71 8.51 -15.97
C THR A 148 6.01 8.68 -17.46
N THR A 149 6.58 7.66 -18.10
CA THR A 149 6.85 7.68 -19.55
C THR A 149 5.53 7.65 -20.33
N ALA A 150 4.60 6.77 -19.96
CA ALA A 150 3.29 6.64 -20.58
C ALA A 150 2.39 7.89 -20.37
N LEU A 151 2.55 8.60 -19.26
CA LEU A 151 1.84 9.87 -19.03
C LEU A 151 2.39 11.02 -19.91
N ASN A 152 3.67 10.94 -20.29
CA ASN A 152 4.33 11.96 -21.12
C ASN A 152 4.21 11.67 -22.63
N THR A 153 3.83 10.46 -23.03
CA THR A 153 3.53 10.17 -24.44
C THR A 153 2.26 10.93 -24.85
N THR A 154 2.37 11.72 -25.91
CA THR A 154 1.22 12.43 -26.49
C THR A 154 0.14 11.42 -26.90
N PRO A 155 -1.14 11.72 -26.61
CA PRO A 155 -2.26 10.89 -27.06
C PRO A 155 -2.38 10.85 -28.58
#